data_AF-A0A419AYG9-F1
#
_entry.id   AF-A0A419AYG9-F1
#
_cell.length_a   1.000
_cell.length_b   1.000
_cell.length_c   1.000
_cell.angle_alpha   90.00
_cell.angle_beta   90.00
_cell.angle_gamma   90.00
#
_symmetry.space_group_name_H-M   'P 1'
#
loop_
_entity.id
_entity.type
_entity.pdbx_description
1 polymer ?
#
loop_
_entity_poly.entity_id
_entity_poly.type
_entity_poly.pdbx_seq_one_letter_code
_entity_poly.pdbx_strand_id
1 'polypeptide(L)'
;MPQGITYLNASYNQLISTTLHYISSLRIQEYIIAGNPPPQPRLLEASVKDWQPSSISGKWATFNDEQHAPAFSAFLDKLHQTETAKKHPVFKKEVSDWLTRLVDDSSLREKTFSIAIDATASCEDQVTFTYHQMKNAERTHSAESGKYDNNLPELVDIGRENFRLEQLEDIAREKIQQLNAKDSAEVDDIEVFLGYQNRLRDTLELTTVTPEMRFFGASDITEDDLLQAEASVKASENDTFPTWFAQWGAWHKTVGRIAPDEWEKANDDKHQHYEKTFSTLVETKLKPSRLENNDDAIRKIGVEALKETEKTVFESMTNRILTKKHISDLFTPRWAR
;
A
#
# COMPACT_ATOMS: atom_id res chain seq x y z
N MET A 1 29.65 -1.84 -23.03
CA MET A 1 28.80 -0.71 -22.60
C MET A 1 27.62 -0.59 -23.54
N PRO A 2 26.39 -0.94 -23.12
CA PRO A 2 25.20 -0.45 -23.77
C PRO A 2 24.90 0.95 -23.21
N GLN A 3 24.95 1.95 -24.07
CA GLN A 3 24.41 3.28 -23.80
C GLN A 3 22.87 3.20 -23.78
N GLY A 4 22.22 3.83 -22.80
CA GLY A 4 20.80 4.17 -22.93
C GLY A 4 19.82 3.68 -21.85
N ILE A 5 20.26 3.16 -20.70
CA ILE A 5 19.34 3.02 -19.56
C ILE A 5 19.39 4.31 -18.74
N THR A 6 18.48 5.23 -19.03
CA THR A 6 18.14 6.32 -18.13
C THR A 6 17.61 5.68 -16.85
N TYR A 7 18.39 5.70 -15.77
CA TYR A 7 17.98 5.14 -14.48
C TYR A 7 16.79 5.95 -13.96
N LEU A 8 15.60 5.35 -14.04
CA LEU A 8 14.43 5.85 -13.33
C LEU A 8 14.75 5.81 -11.84
N ASN A 9 14.81 6.98 -11.22
CA ASN A 9 14.85 7.16 -9.77
C ASN A 9 13.48 6.78 -9.19
N ALA A 10 13.14 5.51 -9.34
CA ALA A 10 11.85 4.96 -8.99
C ALA A 10 12.07 3.93 -7.89
N SER A 11 11.65 4.27 -6.67
CA SER A 11 11.40 3.25 -5.65
C SER A 11 10.49 2.17 -6.24
N TYR A 12 10.53 0.94 -5.72
CA TYR A 12 9.67 -0.15 -6.19
C TYR A 12 8.18 0.25 -6.31
N ASN A 13 7.69 1.14 -5.43
CA ASN A 13 6.34 1.73 -5.50
C ASN A 13 6.13 2.66 -6.71
N GLN A 14 7.16 3.42 -7.12
CA GLN A 14 7.13 4.22 -8.36
C GLN A 14 7.24 3.37 -9.62
N LEU A 15 7.95 2.24 -9.61
CA LEU A 15 8.01 1.33 -10.78
C LEU A 15 6.65 0.68 -11.04
N ILE A 16 5.93 0.28 -9.98
CA ILE A 16 4.55 -0.21 -10.09
C ILE A 16 3.64 0.91 -10.62
N SER A 17 3.69 2.10 -10.05
CA SER A 17 2.89 3.25 -10.49
C SER A 17 3.17 3.68 -11.95
N THR A 18 4.43 3.70 -12.38
CA THR A 18 4.81 4.09 -13.76
C THR A 18 4.40 3.03 -14.78
N THR A 19 4.55 1.73 -14.45
CA THR A 19 4.14 0.63 -15.31
C THR A 19 2.61 0.55 -15.43
N LEU A 20 1.89 0.78 -14.33
CA LEU A 20 0.43 0.87 -14.32
C LEU A 20 -0.07 2.08 -15.12
N HIS A 21 0.60 3.23 -15.00
CA HIS A 21 0.24 4.42 -15.75
C HIS A 21 0.41 4.21 -17.27
N TYR A 22 1.49 3.57 -17.71
CA TYR A 22 1.68 3.22 -19.13
C TYR A 22 0.61 2.24 -19.64
N ILE A 23 0.28 1.20 -18.87
CA ILE A 23 -0.77 0.23 -19.22
C ILE A 23 -2.16 0.90 -19.27
N SER A 24 -2.44 1.85 -18.37
CA SER A 24 -3.69 2.62 -18.37
C SER A 24 -3.84 3.47 -19.64
N SER A 25 -2.76 4.11 -20.11
CA SER A 25 -2.76 4.93 -21.32
C SER A 25 -3.04 4.11 -22.58
N LEU A 26 -2.49 2.88 -22.64
CA LEU A 26 -2.70 1.96 -23.75
C LEU A 26 -4.14 1.41 -23.80
N ARG A 27 -4.75 1.10 -22.64
CA ARG A 27 -6.15 0.63 -22.58
C ARG A 27 -7.16 1.73 -22.90
N ILE A 28 -6.92 2.97 -22.48
CA ILE A 28 -7.77 4.11 -22.88
C ILE A 28 -7.76 4.23 -24.40
N GLN A 29 -6.61 4.04 -25.05
CA GLN A 29 -6.52 3.99 -26.51
C GLN A 29 -7.31 2.82 -27.12
N GLU A 30 -7.24 1.61 -26.55
CA GLU A 30 -8.01 0.44 -27.03
C GLU A 30 -9.54 0.63 -26.93
N TYR A 31 -10.04 1.20 -25.83
CA TYR A 31 -11.48 1.50 -25.66
C TYR A 31 -11.99 2.57 -26.62
N ILE A 32 -11.18 3.60 -26.90
CA ILE A 32 -11.50 4.64 -27.90
C ILE A 32 -11.56 4.03 -29.31
N ILE A 33 -10.68 3.07 -29.62
CA ILE A 33 -10.67 2.35 -30.91
C ILE A 33 -11.91 1.45 -31.06
N ALA A 34 -12.45 0.89 -29.97
CA ALA A 34 -13.62 0.01 -29.98
C ALA A 34 -14.98 0.73 -30.02
N GLY A 35 -15.02 2.07 -30.01
CA GLY A 35 -16.25 2.85 -30.20
C GLY A 35 -17.24 2.88 -29.02
N ASN A 36 -16.89 2.28 -27.88
CA ASN A 36 -17.67 2.34 -26.64
C ASN A 36 -16.80 3.00 -25.55
N PRO A 37 -16.83 4.33 -25.40
CA PRO A 37 -16.13 4.97 -24.28
C PRO A 37 -16.75 4.44 -22.96
N PRO A 38 -15.93 4.13 -21.94
CA PRO A 38 -16.46 3.76 -20.64
C PRO A 38 -17.40 4.86 -20.13
N PRO A 39 -18.48 4.51 -19.40
CA PRO A 39 -19.41 5.49 -18.87
C PRO A 39 -18.63 6.54 -18.08
N GLN A 40 -18.82 7.81 -18.45
CA GLN A 40 -18.15 8.91 -17.78
C GLN A 40 -18.58 8.94 -16.31
N PRO A 41 -17.63 8.93 -15.35
CA PRO A 41 -17.96 9.05 -13.94
C PRO A 41 -18.80 10.30 -13.70
N ARG A 42 -19.78 10.22 -12.79
CA ARG A 42 -20.53 11.42 -12.38
C ARG A 42 -19.60 12.41 -11.67
N LEU A 43 -20.08 13.64 -11.49
CA LEU A 43 -19.34 14.66 -10.73
C LEU A 43 -19.00 14.16 -9.33
N LEU A 44 -17.79 14.49 -8.87
CA LEU A 44 -17.26 14.00 -7.59
C LEU A 44 -18.16 14.41 -6.41
N GLU A 45 -18.69 15.62 -6.43
CA GLU A 45 -19.64 16.08 -5.41
C GLU A 45 -20.92 15.23 -5.33
N ALA A 46 -21.36 14.63 -6.45
CA ALA A 46 -22.51 13.75 -6.47
C ALA A 46 -22.16 12.41 -5.79
N SER A 47 -20.99 11.84 -6.10
CA SER A 47 -20.50 10.62 -5.44
C SER A 47 -20.33 10.78 -3.94
N VAL A 48 -19.82 11.92 -3.48
CA VAL A 48 -19.68 12.20 -2.06
C VAL A 48 -21.04 12.33 -1.35
N LYS A 49 -22.09 12.85 -2.00
CA LYS A 49 -23.42 12.99 -1.39
C LYS A 49 -24.03 11.65 -0.97
N ASP A 50 -23.69 10.55 -1.65
CA ASP A 50 -24.16 9.21 -1.31
C ASP A 50 -23.54 8.70 0.02
N TRP A 51 -22.35 9.20 0.38
CA TRP A 51 -21.68 8.88 1.63
C TRP A 51 -22.05 9.84 2.77
N GLN A 52 -22.28 11.12 2.46
CA GLN A 52 -22.68 12.13 3.45
C GLN A 52 -23.43 13.31 2.79
N PRO A 53 -24.73 13.51 3.08
CA PRO A 53 -25.54 14.49 2.34
C PRO A 53 -25.33 15.99 2.63
N SER A 54 -24.78 16.42 3.79
CA SER A 54 -25.09 17.80 4.27
C SER A 54 -23.97 18.68 4.86
N SER A 55 -22.75 18.21 5.15
CA SER A 55 -21.72 19.07 5.78
C SER A 55 -20.55 19.45 4.87
N ILE A 56 -20.09 18.53 4.00
CA ILE A 56 -18.86 18.74 3.21
C ILE A 56 -19.10 18.75 1.70
N SER A 57 -20.22 18.25 1.19
CA SER A 57 -20.42 18.00 -0.25
C SER A 57 -20.30 19.27 -1.12
N GLY A 58 -20.66 20.44 -0.58
CA GLY A 58 -20.48 21.72 -1.27
C GLY A 58 -19.00 22.10 -1.46
N LYS A 59 -18.11 21.68 -0.56
CA LYS A 59 -16.65 21.85 -0.74
C LYS A 59 -16.11 20.91 -1.81
N TRP A 60 -16.65 19.69 -1.93
CA TRP A 60 -16.21 18.74 -2.95
C TRP A 60 -16.47 19.21 -4.39
N ALA A 61 -17.43 20.10 -4.61
CA ALA A 61 -17.64 20.72 -5.91
C ALA A 61 -16.42 21.52 -6.39
N THR A 62 -15.62 22.09 -5.47
CA THR A 62 -14.40 22.83 -5.83
C THR A 62 -13.24 21.93 -6.21
N PHE A 63 -13.35 20.61 -5.98
CA PHE A 63 -12.30 19.63 -6.31
C PHE A 63 -12.60 18.84 -7.60
N ASN A 64 -13.70 19.14 -8.30
CA ASN A 64 -14.08 18.44 -9.54
C ASN A 64 -13.02 18.56 -10.65
N ASP A 65 -12.28 19.68 -10.68
CA ASP A 65 -11.25 19.95 -11.69
C ASP A 65 -9.84 19.50 -11.25
N GLU A 66 -9.69 18.95 -10.03
CA GLU A 66 -8.41 18.40 -9.59
C GLU A 66 -8.03 17.16 -10.41
N GLN A 67 -6.74 16.96 -10.59
CA GLN A 67 -6.22 15.83 -11.34
C GLN A 67 -6.72 14.52 -10.73
N HIS A 68 -7.26 13.64 -11.58
CA HIS A 68 -7.78 12.31 -11.20
C HIS A 68 -9.07 12.30 -10.35
N ALA A 69 -9.72 13.45 -10.14
CA ALA A 69 -11.02 13.53 -9.48
C ALA A 69 -12.10 12.59 -10.09
N PRO A 70 -12.22 12.43 -11.44
CA PRO A 70 -13.18 11.49 -12.02
C PRO A 70 -12.90 10.01 -11.65
N ALA A 71 -11.63 9.63 -11.53
CA ALA A 71 -11.27 8.26 -11.12
C ALA A 71 -11.68 8.00 -9.68
N PHE A 72 -11.46 8.97 -8.79
CA PHE A 72 -11.91 8.88 -7.40
C PHE A 72 -13.43 8.86 -7.27
N SER A 73 -14.14 9.64 -8.08
CA SER A 73 -15.60 9.61 -8.19
C SER A 73 -16.12 8.19 -8.55
N ALA A 74 -15.55 7.58 -9.59
CA ALA A 74 -15.89 6.22 -9.99
C ALA A 74 -15.58 5.18 -8.90
N PHE A 75 -14.46 5.35 -8.19
CA PHE A 75 -14.12 4.50 -7.05
C PHE A 75 -15.15 4.60 -5.93
N LEU A 76 -15.58 5.80 -5.54
CA LEU A 76 -16.59 6.00 -4.50
C LEU A 76 -17.93 5.37 -4.86
N ASP A 77 -18.32 5.42 -6.14
CA ASP A 77 -19.54 4.78 -6.63
C ASP A 77 -19.45 3.25 -6.51
N LYS A 78 -18.33 2.66 -6.94
CA LYS A 78 -18.08 1.22 -6.79
C LYS A 78 -18.06 0.80 -5.32
N LEU A 79 -17.35 1.57 -4.47
CA LEU A 79 -17.25 1.29 -3.04
C LEU A 79 -18.64 1.35 -2.38
N HIS A 80 -19.51 2.25 -2.81
CA HIS A 80 -20.86 2.40 -2.28
C HIS A 80 -21.78 1.23 -2.66
N GLN A 81 -21.44 0.50 -3.74
CA GLN A 81 -22.17 -0.68 -4.19
C GLN A 81 -21.77 -1.99 -3.49
N THR A 82 -20.70 -1.98 -2.70
CA THR A 82 -20.26 -3.15 -1.91
C THR A 82 -21.33 -3.55 -0.88
N GLU A 83 -21.41 -4.84 -0.58
CA GLU A 83 -22.33 -5.34 0.44
C GLU A 83 -22.01 -4.73 1.81
N THR A 84 -20.74 -4.50 2.11
CA THR A 84 -20.23 -3.83 3.30
C THR A 84 -20.84 -2.44 3.44
N ALA A 85 -20.79 -1.62 2.38
CA ALA A 85 -21.38 -0.29 2.40
C ALA A 85 -22.91 -0.34 2.59
N LYS A 86 -23.61 -1.33 2.03
CA LYS A 86 -25.06 -1.48 2.19
C LYS A 86 -25.46 -1.96 3.58
N LYS A 87 -24.72 -2.92 4.16
CA LYS A 87 -25.07 -3.63 5.40
C LYS A 87 -24.59 -2.90 6.66
N HIS A 88 -23.49 -2.14 6.60
CA HIS A 88 -22.83 -1.59 7.79
C HIS A 88 -22.82 -0.05 7.82
N PRO A 89 -23.74 0.59 8.56
CA PRO A 89 -23.75 2.05 8.73
C PRO A 89 -22.47 2.62 9.34
N VAL A 90 -21.79 1.85 10.20
CA VAL A 90 -20.51 2.25 10.81
C VAL A 90 -19.41 2.38 9.74
N PHE A 91 -19.40 1.52 8.71
CA PHE A 91 -18.47 1.64 7.59
C PHE A 91 -18.74 2.91 6.78
N LYS A 92 -20.01 3.22 6.49
CA LYS A 92 -20.38 4.49 5.83
C LYS A 92 -19.91 5.72 6.63
N LYS A 93 -20.03 5.68 7.96
CA LYS A 93 -19.52 6.72 8.84
C LYS A 93 -17.99 6.84 8.75
N GLU A 94 -17.25 5.73 8.75
CA GLU A 94 -15.79 5.77 8.60
C GLU A 94 -15.36 6.38 7.26
N VAL A 95 -16.02 6.00 6.16
CA VAL A 95 -15.75 6.59 4.84
C VAL A 95 -16.10 8.08 4.84
N SER A 96 -17.20 8.48 5.47
CA SER A 96 -17.60 9.89 5.64
C SER A 96 -16.58 10.70 6.46
N ASP A 97 -16.07 10.16 7.55
CA ASP A 97 -15.03 10.80 8.38
C ASP A 97 -13.71 10.92 7.59
N TRP A 98 -13.36 9.90 6.82
CA TRP A 98 -12.19 9.93 5.93
C TRP A 98 -12.35 11.00 4.84
N LEU A 99 -13.49 11.07 4.17
CA LEU A 99 -13.79 12.12 3.19
C LEU A 99 -13.71 13.52 3.83
N THR A 100 -14.14 13.67 5.08
CA THR A 100 -13.99 14.94 5.81
C THR A 100 -12.52 15.32 5.97
N ARG A 101 -11.63 14.36 6.29
CA ARG A 101 -10.19 14.63 6.39
C ARG A 101 -9.56 15.04 5.05
N LEU A 102 -9.98 14.43 3.93
CA LEU A 102 -9.48 14.78 2.60
C LEU A 102 -9.81 16.20 2.17
N VAL A 103 -10.86 16.80 2.73
CA VAL A 103 -11.22 18.20 2.43
C VAL A 103 -10.14 19.17 2.89
N ASP A 104 -9.62 18.96 4.10
CA ASP A 104 -8.72 19.90 4.76
C ASP A 104 -7.23 19.62 4.45
N ASP A 105 -6.91 18.48 3.81
CA ASP A 105 -5.56 18.07 3.45
C ASP A 105 -5.43 17.83 1.93
N SER A 106 -4.94 18.84 1.20
CA SER A 106 -4.79 18.76 -0.25
C SER A 106 -3.74 17.75 -0.70
N SER A 107 -2.67 17.54 0.07
CA SER A 107 -1.61 16.60 -0.30
C SER A 107 -2.08 15.16 -0.13
N LEU A 108 -2.80 14.87 0.96
CA LEU A 108 -3.44 13.57 1.13
C LEU A 108 -4.50 13.34 0.05
N ARG A 109 -5.34 14.34 -0.26
CA ARG A 109 -6.37 14.23 -1.30
C ARG A 109 -5.79 13.93 -2.67
N GLU A 110 -4.74 14.64 -3.09
CA GLU A 110 -4.04 14.39 -4.35
C GLU A 110 -3.48 12.96 -4.43
N LYS A 111 -2.85 12.48 -3.35
CA LYS A 111 -2.34 11.11 -3.26
C LYS A 111 -3.46 10.08 -3.35
N THR A 112 -4.57 10.31 -2.65
CA THR A 112 -5.76 9.46 -2.70
C THR A 112 -6.35 9.40 -4.10
N PHE A 113 -6.51 10.54 -4.78
CA PHE A 113 -7.04 10.57 -6.15
C PHE A 113 -6.12 9.83 -7.13
N SER A 114 -4.81 9.96 -6.95
CA SER A 114 -3.83 9.25 -7.77
C SER A 114 -3.95 7.73 -7.63
N ILE A 115 -4.17 7.20 -6.42
CA ILE A 115 -4.40 5.76 -6.19
C ILE A 115 -5.68 5.28 -6.88
N ALA A 116 -6.69 6.15 -7.03
CA ALA A 116 -7.94 5.79 -7.71
C ALA A 116 -7.77 5.53 -9.21
N ILE A 117 -6.72 6.07 -9.85
CA ILE A 117 -6.44 5.81 -11.27
C ILE A 117 -6.21 4.31 -11.48
N ASP A 118 -5.36 3.74 -10.64
CA ASP A 118 -4.96 2.34 -10.73
C ASP A 118 -6.20 1.42 -10.63
N ALA A 119 -7.18 1.81 -9.81
CA ALA A 119 -8.47 1.14 -9.56
C ALA A 119 -9.42 1.05 -10.76
N THR A 120 -9.27 1.99 -11.71
CA THR A 120 -10.14 2.05 -12.89
C THR A 120 -9.58 1.22 -14.06
N ALA A 121 -8.34 0.75 -13.94
CA ALA A 121 -7.62 0.10 -15.04
C ALA A 121 -7.71 -1.43 -15.04
N SER A 122 -8.04 -2.11 -13.93
CA SER A 122 -8.22 -3.58 -13.89
C SER A 122 -9.58 -4.00 -13.32
N CYS A 123 -9.98 -5.26 -13.57
CA CYS A 123 -11.34 -5.79 -13.42
C CYS A 123 -11.95 -5.65 -11.99
N GLU A 124 -13.23 -6.04 -11.87
CA GLU A 124 -14.15 -5.84 -10.72
C GLU A 124 -13.58 -6.13 -9.31
N ASP A 125 -12.57 -6.99 -9.16
CA ASP A 125 -11.90 -7.34 -7.89
C ASP A 125 -11.06 -6.20 -7.25
N GLN A 126 -10.95 -5.01 -7.87
CA GLN A 126 -9.99 -3.99 -7.47
C GLN A 126 -10.49 -2.96 -6.42
N VAL A 127 -11.79 -2.86 -6.14
CA VAL A 127 -12.32 -1.81 -5.25
C VAL A 127 -11.79 -1.96 -3.82
N THR A 128 -11.73 -3.18 -3.31
CA THR A 128 -11.22 -3.49 -1.96
C THR A 128 -9.74 -3.18 -1.85
N PHE A 129 -8.93 -3.68 -2.81
CA PHE A 129 -7.50 -3.37 -2.85
C PHE A 129 -7.24 -1.87 -2.92
N THR A 130 -7.99 -1.15 -3.75
CA THR A 130 -7.86 0.30 -3.88
C THR A 130 -8.19 1.01 -2.57
N TYR A 131 -9.28 0.61 -1.92
CA TYR A 131 -9.64 1.14 -0.60
C TYR A 131 -8.49 0.93 0.39
N HIS A 132 -7.90 -0.27 0.44
CA HIS A 132 -6.77 -0.57 1.33
C HIS A 132 -5.55 0.30 1.03
N GLN A 133 -5.19 0.47 -0.24
CA GLN A 133 -4.09 1.32 -0.66
C GLN A 133 -4.31 2.78 -0.25
N MET A 134 -5.55 3.28 -0.39
CA MET A 134 -5.91 4.64 0.05
C MET A 134 -5.85 4.79 1.57
N LYS A 135 -6.30 3.79 2.33
CA LYS A 135 -6.20 3.79 3.79
C LYS A 135 -4.75 3.67 4.26
N ASN A 136 -3.91 2.94 3.54
CA ASN A 136 -2.46 2.91 3.77
C ASN A 136 -1.82 4.28 3.51
N ALA A 137 -2.20 4.93 2.41
CA ALA A 137 -1.75 6.28 2.11
C ALA A 137 -2.14 7.29 3.21
N GLU A 138 -3.36 7.18 3.76
CA GLU A 138 -3.82 7.98 4.91
C GLU A 138 -2.97 7.71 6.16
N ARG A 139 -2.78 6.44 6.55
CA ARG A 139 -1.99 6.07 7.75
C ARG A 139 -0.54 6.54 7.66
N THR A 140 0.05 6.46 6.48
CA THR A 140 1.44 6.86 6.24
C THR A 140 1.62 8.36 6.02
N HIS A 141 0.55 9.10 5.69
CA HIS A 141 0.63 10.51 5.29
C HIS A 141 1.34 11.40 6.32
N SER A 142 0.98 11.25 7.60
CA SER A 142 1.60 12.02 8.69
C SER A 142 3.11 11.78 8.81
N ALA A 143 3.56 10.53 8.60
CA ALA A 143 4.98 10.21 8.59
C ALA A 143 5.67 10.79 7.35
N GLU A 144 5.02 10.71 6.19
CA GLU A 144 5.54 11.27 4.95
C GLU A 144 5.63 12.80 4.96
N SER A 145 4.75 13.50 5.68
CA SER A 145 4.73 14.96 5.79
C SER A 145 5.65 15.53 6.88
N GLY A 146 6.34 14.65 7.63
CA GLY A 146 7.35 15.04 8.61
C GLY A 146 6.85 15.28 10.03
N LYS A 147 5.60 14.89 10.34
CA LYS A 147 5.03 15.03 11.69
C LYS A 147 5.90 14.38 12.77
N TYR A 148 6.57 13.27 12.44
CA TYR A 148 7.35 12.46 13.38
C TYR A 148 8.87 12.63 13.22
N ASP A 149 9.34 13.62 12.45
CA ASP A 149 10.79 13.83 12.22
C ASP A 149 11.58 14.04 13.52
N ASN A 150 10.94 14.62 14.54
CA ASN A 150 11.51 14.84 15.87
C ASN A 150 11.13 13.76 16.90
N ASN A 151 10.33 12.76 16.52
CA ASN A 151 9.87 11.68 17.41
C ASN A 151 9.94 10.32 16.71
N LEU A 152 11.17 9.83 16.52
CA LEU A 152 11.43 8.53 15.89
C LEU A 152 10.80 7.32 16.61
N PRO A 153 10.73 7.27 17.95
CA PRO A 153 9.98 6.21 18.64
C PRO A 153 8.52 6.12 18.16
N GLU A 154 7.81 7.24 18.08
CA GLU A 154 6.44 7.27 17.59
C GLU A 154 6.35 6.86 16.10
N LEU A 155 7.30 7.28 15.27
CA LEU A 155 7.37 6.81 13.88
C LEU A 155 7.54 5.29 13.77
N VAL A 156 8.35 4.69 14.63
CA VAL A 156 8.55 3.24 14.68
C VAL A 156 7.26 2.53 15.11
N ASP A 157 6.54 3.05 16.10
CA ASP A 157 5.24 2.49 16.51
C ASP A 157 4.20 2.55 15.38
N ILE A 158 4.15 3.66 14.64
CA ILE A 158 3.32 3.79 13.43
C ILE A 158 3.75 2.77 12.36
N GLY A 159 5.07 2.59 12.17
CA GLY A 159 5.61 1.57 11.27
C GLY A 159 5.18 0.17 11.66
N ARG A 160 5.27 -0.18 12.95
CA ARG A 160 4.83 -1.50 13.47
C ARG A 160 3.35 -1.73 13.26
N GLU A 161 2.51 -0.72 13.48
CA GLU A 161 1.08 -0.86 13.19
C GLU A 161 0.82 -1.08 11.69
N ASN A 162 1.46 -0.30 10.81
CA ASN A 162 1.30 -0.51 9.36
C ASN A 162 1.81 -1.89 8.92
N PHE A 163 2.92 -2.37 9.47
CA PHE A 163 3.41 -3.72 9.22
C PHE A 163 2.34 -4.78 9.56
N ARG A 164 1.75 -4.70 10.77
CA ARG A 164 0.70 -5.63 11.21
C ARG A 164 -0.51 -5.58 10.28
N LEU A 165 -0.92 -4.39 9.86
CA LEU A 165 -2.06 -4.21 8.95
C LEU A 165 -1.78 -4.77 7.55
N GLU A 166 -0.55 -4.62 7.02
CA GLU A 166 -0.13 -5.23 5.75
C GLU A 166 -0.13 -6.76 5.82
N GLN A 167 0.41 -7.34 6.91
CA GLN A 167 0.36 -8.79 7.12
C GLN A 167 -1.10 -9.32 7.19
N LEU A 168 -2.01 -8.57 7.84
CA LEU A 168 -3.43 -8.92 7.85
C LEU A 168 -4.09 -8.79 6.47
N GLU A 169 -3.61 -7.89 5.60
CA GLU A 169 -4.09 -7.78 4.22
C GLU A 169 -3.75 -9.03 3.42
N ASP A 170 -2.52 -9.53 3.55
CA ASP A 170 -2.08 -10.75 2.88
C ASP A 170 -2.88 -11.97 3.37
N ILE A 171 -3.06 -12.10 4.69
CA ILE A 171 -3.87 -13.16 5.30
C ILE A 171 -5.34 -13.09 4.81
N ALA A 172 -5.92 -11.89 4.76
CA ALA A 172 -7.28 -11.70 4.26
C ALA A 172 -7.40 -12.10 2.79
N ARG A 173 -6.42 -11.73 1.96
CA ARG A 173 -6.37 -12.07 0.53
C ARG A 173 -6.28 -13.58 0.31
N GLU A 174 -5.46 -14.28 1.08
CA GLU A 174 -5.38 -15.74 1.05
C GLU A 174 -6.71 -16.36 1.47
N LYS A 175 -7.36 -15.84 2.51
CA LYS A 175 -8.67 -16.31 2.96
C LYS A 175 -9.75 -16.12 1.89
N ILE A 176 -9.80 -14.95 1.25
CA ILE A 176 -10.71 -14.66 0.14
C ILE A 176 -10.51 -15.66 -0.99
N GLN A 177 -9.27 -15.93 -1.40
CA GLN A 177 -8.97 -16.92 -2.44
C GLN A 177 -9.48 -18.32 -2.05
N GLN A 178 -9.31 -18.73 -0.79
CA GLN A 178 -9.81 -20.00 -0.30
C GLN A 178 -11.35 -20.08 -0.28
N LEU A 179 -12.03 -18.99 0.05
CA LEU A 179 -13.49 -18.93 0.05
C LEU A 179 -14.06 -18.94 -1.37
N ASN A 180 -13.47 -18.16 -2.28
CA ASN A 180 -13.85 -18.12 -3.69
C ASN A 180 -13.64 -19.49 -4.38
N ALA A 181 -12.63 -20.26 -3.98
CA ALA A 181 -12.38 -21.60 -4.51
C ALA A 181 -13.42 -22.65 -4.08
N LYS A 182 -14.27 -22.37 -3.08
CA LYS A 182 -15.23 -23.32 -2.50
C LYS A 182 -16.65 -23.23 -3.11
N ASP A 183 -16.84 -22.53 -4.23
CA ASP A 183 -18.16 -22.26 -4.85
C ASP A 183 -19.18 -21.72 -3.84
N SER A 184 -18.69 -21.02 -2.82
CA SER A 184 -19.51 -20.34 -1.83
C SER A 184 -19.99 -19.01 -2.44
N ALA A 185 -21.09 -18.47 -1.92
CA ALA A 185 -21.64 -17.18 -2.36
C ALA A 185 -20.54 -16.11 -2.44
N GLU A 186 -20.76 -15.11 -3.33
CA GLU A 186 -19.85 -13.99 -3.54
C GLU A 186 -19.36 -13.42 -2.19
N VAL A 187 -18.05 -13.54 -1.95
CA VAL A 187 -17.40 -13.09 -0.72
C VAL A 187 -17.24 -11.58 -0.82
N ASP A 188 -17.65 -10.87 0.22
CA ASP A 188 -17.31 -9.46 0.32
C ASP A 188 -15.88 -9.32 0.88
N ASP A 189 -14.93 -9.05 0.00
CA ASP A 189 -13.52 -8.89 0.34
C ASP A 189 -13.28 -7.82 1.43
N ILE A 190 -14.07 -6.74 1.44
CA ILE A 190 -13.95 -5.68 2.46
C ILE A 190 -14.36 -6.23 3.82
N GLU A 191 -15.43 -7.03 3.86
CA GLU A 191 -15.92 -7.66 5.09
C GLU A 191 -14.88 -8.60 5.69
N VAL A 192 -14.20 -9.41 4.87
CA VAL A 192 -13.13 -10.30 5.36
C VAL A 192 -11.96 -9.51 5.95
N PHE A 193 -11.49 -8.47 5.25
CA PHE A 193 -10.38 -7.66 5.73
C PHE A 193 -10.72 -6.90 7.02
N LEU A 194 -11.86 -6.20 7.05
CA LEU A 194 -12.34 -5.52 8.25
C LEU A 194 -12.60 -6.52 9.38
N GLY A 195 -13.04 -7.73 9.06
CA GLY A 195 -13.22 -8.82 10.04
C GLY A 195 -11.93 -9.15 10.79
N TYR A 196 -10.82 -9.37 10.08
CA TYR A 196 -9.51 -9.61 10.71
C TYR A 196 -9.04 -8.40 11.53
N GLN A 197 -9.08 -7.19 10.96
CA GLN A 197 -8.63 -5.98 11.65
C GLN A 197 -9.41 -5.73 12.94
N ASN A 198 -10.74 -5.84 12.90
CA ASN A 198 -11.59 -5.56 14.05
C ASN A 198 -11.49 -6.63 15.13
N ARG A 199 -11.44 -7.91 14.74
CA ARG A 199 -11.36 -9.01 15.71
C ARG A 199 -9.97 -9.15 16.34
N LEU A 200 -8.91 -8.74 15.65
CA LEU A 200 -7.53 -8.75 16.16
C LEU A 200 -7.05 -7.38 16.65
N ARG A 201 -7.91 -6.37 16.65
CA ARG A 201 -7.57 -5.00 17.06
C ARG A 201 -6.86 -4.93 18.41
N ASP A 202 -7.44 -5.58 19.42
CA ASP A 202 -6.93 -5.53 20.79
C ASP A 202 -5.68 -6.40 20.94
N THR A 203 -5.65 -7.59 20.32
CA THR A 203 -4.54 -8.55 20.48
C THR A 203 -3.29 -8.19 19.66
N LEU A 204 -3.47 -7.42 18.59
CA LEU A 204 -2.41 -6.86 17.75
C LEU A 204 -2.24 -5.35 17.94
N GLU A 205 -2.86 -4.73 18.97
CA GLU A 205 -2.71 -3.30 19.32
C GLU A 205 -2.87 -2.34 18.12
N LEU A 206 -3.92 -2.53 17.31
CA LEU A 206 -4.21 -1.72 16.13
C LEU A 206 -4.96 -0.43 16.53
N THR A 207 -4.23 0.65 16.78
CA THR A 207 -4.78 1.90 17.34
C THR A 207 -5.58 2.73 16.31
N THR A 208 -5.29 2.56 15.03
CA THR A 208 -5.94 3.25 13.91
C THR A 208 -7.24 2.59 13.45
N VAL A 209 -7.53 1.37 13.92
CA VAL A 209 -8.76 0.63 13.62
C VAL A 209 -9.89 1.07 14.56
N THR A 210 -11.06 1.37 13.99
CA THR A 210 -12.20 1.96 14.69
C THR A 210 -12.85 0.96 15.68
N PRO A 211 -13.00 1.29 16.98
CA PRO A 211 -13.55 0.37 17.98
C PRO A 211 -15.02 -0.01 17.75
N GLU A 212 -15.80 0.88 17.12
CA GLU A 212 -17.25 0.70 16.89
C GLU A 212 -17.56 -0.45 15.91
N MET A 213 -16.54 -0.98 15.20
CA MET A 213 -16.69 -2.07 14.24
C MET A 213 -16.42 -3.46 14.81
N ARG A 214 -16.28 -3.61 16.15
CA ARG A 214 -16.01 -4.91 16.81
C ARG A 214 -17.00 -6.03 16.47
N PHE A 215 -18.20 -5.69 15.98
CA PHE A 215 -19.24 -6.65 15.56
C PHE A 215 -19.33 -6.86 14.05
N PHE A 216 -18.27 -6.56 13.29
CA PHE A 216 -18.17 -7.02 11.90
C PHE A 216 -18.12 -8.55 11.89
N GLY A 217 -19.29 -9.14 11.72
CA GLY A 217 -19.48 -10.59 11.73
C GLY A 217 -19.21 -11.16 10.36
N ALA A 218 -17.95 -11.19 9.94
CA ALA A 218 -17.56 -12.01 8.81
C ALA A 218 -17.80 -13.47 9.21
N SER A 219 -18.93 -14.04 8.78
CA SER A 219 -19.38 -15.40 9.12
C SER A 219 -18.34 -16.47 8.79
N ASP A 220 -17.44 -16.16 7.86
CA ASP A 220 -16.51 -17.10 7.25
C ASP A 220 -15.09 -17.05 7.86
N ILE A 221 -14.85 -16.16 8.84
CA ILE A 221 -13.62 -16.13 9.64
C ILE A 221 -13.84 -16.90 10.93
N THR A 222 -13.21 -18.06 11.03
CA THR A 222 -13.29 -18.93 12.21
C THR A 222 -12.39 -18.43 13.34
N GLU A 223 -12.57 -18.96 14.55
CA GLU A 223 -11.66 -18.66 15.66
C GLU A 223 -10.24 -19.19 15.42
N ASP A 224 -10.11 -20.33 14.75
CA ASP A 224 -8.82 -20.91 14.38
C ASP A 224 -8.08 -20.02 13.37
N ASP A 225 -8.80 -19.46 12.38
CA ASP A 225 -8.23 -18.48 11.45
C ASP A 225 -7.64 -17.27 12.20
N LEU A 226 -8.32 -16.77 13.23
CA LEU A 226 -7.84 -15.64 14.03
C LEU A 226 -6.61 -15.99 14.87
N LEU A 227 -6.61 -17.14 15.52
CA LEU A 227 -5.47 -17.58 16.34
C LEU A 227 -4.23 -17.76 15.46
N GLN A 228 -4.40 -18.35 14.27
CA GLN A 228 -3.30 -18.50 13.30
C GLN A 228 -2.83 -17.16 12.77
N ALA A 229 -3.75 -16.25 12.43
CA ALA A 229 -3.42 -14.91 11.95
C ALA A 229 -2.65 -14.12 13.02
N GLU A 230 -3.12 -14.12 14.28
CA GLU A 230 -2.44 -13.46 15.39
C GLU A 230 -1.01 -13.99 15.58
N ALA A 231 -0.87 -15.33 15.66
CA ALA A 231 0.44 -15.96 15.84
C ALA A 231 1.39 -15.65 14.67
N SER A 232 0.89 -15.71 13.44
CA SER A 232 1.66 -15.43 12.22
C SER A 232 2.15 -13.98 12.18
N VAL A 233 1.27 -13.02 12.48
CA VAL A 233 1.62 -11.59 12.50
C VAL A 233 2.67 -11.30 13.58
N LYS A 234 2.49 -11.82 14.80
CA LYS A 234 3.42 -11.61 15.92
C LYS A 234 4.80 -12.22 15.64
N ALA A 235 4.83 -13.44 15.10
CA ALA A 235 6.09 -14.08 14.69
C ALA A 235 6.78 -13.27 13.59
N SER A 236 6.04 -12.87 12.56
CA SER A 236 6.56 -12.08 11.44
C SER A 236 7.11 -10.72 11.92
N GLU A 237 6.43 -10.03 12.82
CA GLU A 237 6.92 -8.73 13.33
C GLU A 237 8.23 -8.89 14.10
N ASN A 238 8.39 -9.97 14.87
CA ASN A 238 9.63 -10.23 15.58
C ASN A 238 10.80 -10.54 14.65
N ASP A 239 10.55 -11.16 13.51
CA ASP A 239 11.59 -11.70 12.63
C ASP A 239 11.93 -10.78 11.44
N THR A 240 10.95 -10.06 10.89
CA THR A 240 11.12 -9.33 9.61
C THR A 240 10.84 -7.84 9.68
N PHE A 241 10.33 -7.32 10.80
CA PHE A 241 10.02 -5.89 10.92
C PHE A 241 11.20 -4.95 10.62
N PRO A 242 12.44 -5.20 11.10
CA PRO A 242 13.57 -4.31 10.78
C PRO A 242 13.84 -4.20 9.27
N THR A 243 13.79 -5.32 8.56
CA THR A 243 13.94 -5.39 7.10
C THR A 243 12.80 -4.67 6.38
N TRP A 244 11.57 -4.85 6.85
CA TRP A 244 10.40 -4.16 6.30
C TRP A 244 10.50 -2.65 6.50
N PHE A 245 10.81 -2.19 7.72
CA PHE A 245 10.89 -0.77 8.05
C PHE A 245 11.98 -0.07 7.25
N ALA A 246 13.12 -0.72 7.04
CA ALA A 246 14.20 -0.20 6.19
C ALA A 246 13.74 0.07 4.75
N GLN A 247 12.73 -0.65 4.25
CA GLN A 247 12.18 -0.48 2.90
C GLN A 247 10.92 0.40 2.86
N TRP A 248 10.42 0.84 4.02
CA TRP A 248 9.18 1.59 4.12
C TRP A 248 9.32 3.01 3.56
N GLY A 249 8.47 3.38 2.61
CA GLY A 249 8.59 4.66 1.90
C GLY A 249 8.47 5.89 2.80
N ALA A 250 7.67 5.84 3.86
CA ALA A 250 7.57 6.94 4.81
C ALA A 250 8.86 7.11 5.63
N TRP A 251 9.56 6.01 5.94
CA TRP A 251 10.88 6.06 6.53
C TRP A 251 11.89 6.72 5.57
N HIS A 252 11.90 6.33 4.28
CA HIS A 252 12.78 6.97 3.28
C HIS A 252 12.58 8.48 3.19
N LYS A 253 11.32 8.96 3.14
CA LYS A 253 11.02 10.40 3.16
C LYS A 253 11.51 11.07 4.45
N THR A 254 11.35 10.41 5.59
CA THR A 254 11.86 10.89 6.88
C THR A 254 13.38 11.02 6.86
N VAL A 255 14.10 9.98 6.41
CA VAL A 255 15.57 10.00 6.31
C VAL A 255 16.05 11.13 5.40
N GLY A 256 15.39 11.34 4.26
CA GLY A 256 15.71 12.46 3.37
C GLY A 256 15.63 13.84 4.03
N ARG A 257 14.83 13.99 5.10
CA ARG A 257 14.73 15.24 5.88
C ARG A 257 15.70 15.28 7.06
N ILE A 258 15.83 14.19 7.81
CA ILE A 258 16.58 14.18 9.08
C ILE A 258 18.05 13.79 8.95
N ALA A 259 18.42 13.12 7.86
CA ALA A 259 19.76 12.61 7.58
C ALA A 259 20.04 12.56 6.06
N PRO A 260 20.01 13.72 5.35
CA PRO A 260 20.15 13.77 3.90
C PRO A 260 21.48 13.16 3.40
N ASP A 261 22.58 13.33 4.12
CA ASP A 261 23.88 12.74 3.76
C ASP A 261 23.85 11.20 3.77
N GLU A 262 23.12 10.60 4.72
CA GLU A 262 22.95 9.14 4.76
C GLU A 262 22.05 8.65 3.62
N TRP A 263 21.05 9.43 3.25
CA TRP A 263 20.17 9.16 2.11
C TRP A 263 20.92 9.21 0.78
N GLU A 264 21.72 10.25 0.56
CA GLU A 264 22.54 10.39 -0.64
C GLU A 264 23.54 9.24 -0.76
N LYS A 265 24.25 8.96 0.34
CA LYS A 265 25.17 7.82 0.39
C LYS A 265 24.49 6.48 0.09
N ALA A 266 23.30 6.23 0.65
CA ALA A 266 22.57 5.00 0.36
C ALA A 266 22.19 4.91 -1.13
N ASN A 267 21.77 6.01 -1.75
CA ASN A 267 21.49 6.01 -3.18
C ASN A 267 22.75 5.75 -4.02
N ASP A 268 23.90 6.32 -3.65
CA ASP A 268 25.17 6.03 -4.32
C ASP A 268 25.60 4.57 -4.16
N ASP A 269 25.54 4.04 -2.93
CA ASP A 269 25.86 2.64 -2.61
C ASP A 269 24.98 1.69 -3.45
N LYS A 270 23.69 2.02 -3.63
CA LYS A 270 22.76 1.25 -4.49
C LYS A 270 23.25 1.17 -5.93
N HIS A 271 23.63 2.30 -6.53
CA HIS A 271 24.13 2.32 -7.91
C HIS A 271 25.43 1.55 -8.07
N GLN A 272 26.34 1.66 -7.11
CA GLN A 272 27.64 0.98 -7.15
C GLN A 272 27.51 -0.54 -6.99
N HIS A 273 26.55 -1.02 -6.19
CA HIS A 273 26.40 -2.45 -5.90
C HIS A 273 25.48 -3.20 -6.86
N TYR A 274 24.55 -2.51 -7.55
CA TYR A 274 23.60 -3.13 -8.46
C TYR A 274 24.27 -4.01 -9.54
N GLU A 275 25.27 -3.48 -10.26
CA GLU A 275 25.90 -4.20 -11.37
C GLU A 275 26.59 -5.50 -10.91
N LYS A 276 27.20 -5.47 -9.71
CA LYS A 276 27.83 -6.64 -9.10
C LYS A 276 26.79 -7.70 -8.72
N THR A 277 25.71 -7.30 -8.04
CA THR A 277 24.62 -8.19 -7.65
C THR A 277 23.97 -8.82 -8.88
N PHE A 278 23.66 -7.99 -9.89
CA PHE A 278 23.09 -8.44 -11.15
C PHE A 278 23.99 -9.48 -11.84
N SER A 279 25.27 -9.19 -11.98
CA SER A 279 26.22 -10.11 -12.61
C SER A 279 26.27 -11.45 -11.87
N THR A 280 26.29 -11.44 -10.55
CA THR A 280 26.28 -12.65 -9.72
C THR A 280 25.00 -13.45 -9.90
N LEU A 281 23.83 -12.81 -9.95
CA LEU A 281 22.56 -13.49 -10.19
C LEU A 281 22.46 -14.08 -11.61
N VAL A 282 23.00 -13.40 -12.63
CA VAL A 282 23.09 -13.96 -13.99
C VAL A 282 23.96 -15.23 -14.00
N GLU A 283 25.13 -15.19 -13.38
CA GLU A 283 26.05 -16.34 -13.28
C GLU A 283 25.42 -17.53 -12.56
N THR A 284 24.72 -17.27 -11.45
CA THR A 284 24.21 -18.31 -10.55
C THR A 284 22.83 -18.83 -10.93
N LYS A 285 21.97 -18.02 -11.57
CA LYS A 285 20.58 -18.40 -11.88
C LYS A 285 20.29 -18.57 -13.36
N LEU A 286 20.88 -17.75 -14.25
CA LEU A 286 20.58 -17.84 -15.68
C LEU A 286 21.49 -18.81 -16.41
N LYS A 287 22.81 -18.74 -16.17
CA LYS A 287 23.78 -19.61 -16.86
C LYS A 287 23.54 -21.11 -16.68
N PRO A 288 23.16 -21.63 -15.50
CA PRO A 288 22.88 -23.06 -15.35
C PRO A 288 21.74 -23.56 -16.24
N SER A 289 20.79 -22.67 -16.55
CA SER A 289 19.63 -22.95 -17.41
C SER A 289 19.79 -22.45 -18.85
N ARG A 290 20.96 -21.88 -19.20
CA ARG A 290 21.26 -21.27 -20.51
C ARG A 290 20.27 -20.16 -20.92
N LEU A 291 19.83 -19.37 -19.94
CA LEU A 291 18.84 -18.29 -20.12
C LEU A 291 19.46 -16.89 -20.21
N GLU A 292 20.78 -16.78 -20.32
CA GLU A 292 21.52 -15.51 -20.35
C GLU A 292 21.18 -14.59 -21.55
N ASN A 293 20.54 -15.12 -22.59
CA ASN A 293 20.07 -14.36 -23.75
C ASN A 293 18.53 -14.23 -23.80
N ASN A 294 17.82 -14.60 -22.73
CA ASN A 294 16.37 -14.48 -22.65
C ASN A 294 15.98 -13.15 -21.98
N ASP A 295 15.42 -12.23 -22.75
CA ASP A 295 15.10 -10.88 -22.27
C ASP A 295 14.13 -10.85 -21.09
N ASP A 296 13.16 -11.76 -21.03
CA ASP A 296 12.22 -11.85 -19.90
C ASP A 296 12.91 -12.35 -18.62
N ALA A 297 13.79 -13.34 -18.76
CA ALA A 297 14.58 -13.87 -17.64
C ALA A 297 15.56 -12.81 -17.12
N ILE A 298 16.23 -12.10 -18.03
CA ILE A 298 17.12 -10.98 -17.71
C ILE A 298 16.37 -9.87 -16.97
N ARG A 299 15.17 -9.48 -17.46
CA ARG A 299 14.34 -8.47 -16.78
C ARG A 299 13.97 -8.89 -15.36
N LYS A 300 13.57 -10.15 -15.15
CA LYS A 300 13.26 -10.67 -13.80
C LYS A 300 14.47 -10.64 -12.87
N ILE A 301 15.65 -11.04 -13.35
CA ILE A 301 16.89 -10.99 -12.57
C ILE A 301 17.32 -9.54 -12.28
N GLY A 302 17.10 -8.60 -13.21
CA GLY A 302 17.33 -7.18 -12.96
C GLY A 302 16.50 -6.64 -11.80
N VAL A 303 15.20 -6.97 -11.76
CA VAL A 303 14.31 -6.60 -10.65
C VAL A 303 14.74 -7.26 -9.34
N GLU A 304 15.12 -8.53 -9.37
CA GLU A 304 15.62 -9.22 -8.18
C GLU A 304 16.93 -8.60 -7.65
N ALA A 305 17.88 -8.31 -8.53
CA ALA A 305 19.14 -7.66 -8.19
C ALA A 305 18.92 -6.29 -7.55
N LEU A 306 17.96 -5.51 -8.08
CA LEU A 306 17.58 -4.23 -7.52
C LEU A 306 17.02 -4.40 -6.10
N LYS A 307 16.07 -5.33 -5.90
CA LYS A 307 15.48 -5.61 -4.57
C LYS A 307 16.51 -6.03 -3.54
N GLU A 308 17.42 -6.94 -3.90
CA GLU A 308 18.45 -7.44 -2.99
C GLU A 308 19.44 -6.33 -2.61
N THR A 309 19.82 -5.51 -3.58
CA THR A 309 20.70 -4.36 -3.36
C THR A 309 20.03 -3.31 -2.48
N GLU A 310 18.78 -2.94 -2.77
CA GLU A 310 17.99 -1.97 -1.98
C GLU A 310 17.82 -2.44 -0.54
N LYS A 311 17.45 -3.71 -0.34
CA LYS A 311 17.33 -4.29 0.99
C LYS A 311 18.62 -4.10 1.79
N THR A 312 19.75 -4.56 1.25
CA THR A 312 21.05 -4.52 1.94
C THR A 312 21.47 -3.08 2.28
N VAL A 313 21.32 -2.18 1.31
CA VAL A 313 21.73 -0.77 1.46
C VAL A 313 20.84 -0.04 2.46
N PHE A 314 19.53 -0.19 2.36
CA PHE A 314 18.62 0.53 3.25
C PHE A 314 18.61 -0.05 4.68
N GLU A 315 18.82 -1.35 4.86
CA GLU A 315 19.05 -1.93 6.20
C GLU A 315 20.31 -1.34 6.85
N SER A 316 21.41 -1.27 6.09
CA SER A 316 22.66 -0.65 6.54
C SER A 316 22.46 0.82 6.92
N MET A 317 21.81 1.61 6.06
CA MET A 317 21.47 3.01 6.31
C MET A 317 20.63 3.16 7.59
N THR A 318 19.58 2.36 7.73
CA THR A 318 18.67 2.39 8.88
C THR A 318 19.44 2.09 10.18
N ASN A 319 20.25 1.04 10.19
CA ASN A 319 21.05 0.66 11.36
C ASN A 319 22.06 1.76 11.76
N ARG A 320 22.71 2.43 10.79
CA ARG A 320 23.62 3.55 11.08
C ARG A 320 22.87 4.72 11.73
N ILE A 321 21.69 5.07 11.21
CA ILE A 321 20.88 6.17 11.74
C ILE A 321 20.41 5.86 13.16
N LEU A 322 19.83 4.68 13.40
CA LEU A 322 19.36 4.27 14.73
C LEU A 322 20.49 4.25 15.76
N THR A 323 21.66 3.75 15.37
CA THR A 323 22.86 3.72 16.24
C THR A 323 23.34 5.13 16.58
N LYS A 324 23.44 6.02 15.58
CA LYS A 324 23.84 7.43 15.79
C LYS A 324 22.85 8.20 16.68
N LYS A 325 21.57 7.84 16.63
CA LYS A 325 20.49 8.45 17.42
C LYS A 325 20.28 7.76 18.77
N HIS A 326 21.04 6.71 19.09
CA HIS A 326 20.92 5.92 20.33
C HIS A 326 19.53 5.30 20.56
N ILE A 327 18.90 4.81 19.49
CA ILE A 327 17.53 4.24 19.50
C ILE A 327 17.46 2.86 18.82
N SER A 328 18.56 2.11 18.83
CA SER A 328 18.63 0.77 18.23
C SER A 328 17.76 -0.26 18.95
N ASP A 329 17.42 0.00 20.21
CA ASP A 329 16.51 -0.80 21.03
C ASP A 329 15.06 -0.76 20.53
N LEU A 330 14.67 0.25 19.74
CA LEU A 330 13.33 0.30 19.14
C LEU A 330 13.02 -0.89 18.22
N PHE A 331 14.05 -1.61 17.74
CA PHE A 331 13.92 -2.77 16.85
C PHE A 331 14.01 -4.11 17.58
N THR A 332 14.04 -4.13 18.91
CA THR A 332 13.96 -5.40 19.64
C THR A 332 12.63 -6.12 19.38
N PRO A 333 12.59 -7.46 19.46
CA PRO A 333 11.35 -8.23 19.37
C PRO A 333 10.31 -7.69 20.36
N ARG A 334 9.10 -7.43 19.86
CA ARG A 334 7.99 -6.86 20.65
C ARG A 334 7.22 -7.95 21.38
N TRP A 335 7.00 -9.08 20.72
CA TRP A 335 6.12 -10.14 21.19
C TRP A 335 6.91 -11.24 21.91
N ALA A 336 6.32 -11.82 22.95
CA ALA A 336 6.86 -13.03 23.56
C ALA A 336 6.85 -14.18 22.54
N ARG A 337 7.92 -14.98 22.53
CA ARG A 337 8.02 -16.20 21.71
C ARG A 337 7.35 -17.38 22.38
#